data_AF-A0A352XYA3-F1
#
_entry.id   AF-A0A352XYA3-F1
#
_cell.length_a   1.000
_cell.length_b   1.000
_cell.length_c   1.000
_cell.angle_alpha   90.00
_cell.angle_beta   90.00
_cell.angle_gamma   90.00
#
_symmetry.space_group_name_H-M   'P 1'
#
loop_
_entity.id
_entity.type
_entity.pdbx_description
1 polymer ?
#
loop_
_entity_poly.entity_id
_entity_poly.type
_entity_poly.pdbx_seq_one_letter_code
_entity_poly.pdbx_strand_id
1 'polypeptide(L)' 'MKHAANTRGWKETVWSGAGSGCSAFITKPSWQKDPNCSRRTIADTSAVADPNTGVSVYDTYQQSGWLVFGGTSVSSPVIA' A
#
# COMPACT_ATOMS: atom_id res chain seq x y z
N MET A 1 18.64 2.51 -1.92
CA MET A 1 17.45 1.65 -2.13
C MET A 1 17.93 0.26 -2.53
N LYS A 2 17.48 -0.80 -1.85
CA LYS A 2 17.86 -2.18 -2.18
C LYS A 2 16.86 -2.75 -3.17
N HIS A 3 17.34 -3.44 -4.22
CA HIS A 3 16.47 -4.22 -5.11
C HIS A 3 15.96 -5.46 -4.38
N ALA A 4 14.78 -5.93 -4.75
CA ALA A 4 14.35 -7.26 -4.34
C ALA A 4 15.36 -8.31 -4.85
N ALA A 5 15.79 -9.23 -3.99
CA ALA A 5 16.76 -10.29 -4.33
C ALA A 5 16.14 -11.43 -5.17
N ASN A 6 15.00 -11.19 -5.84
CA ASN A 6 14.31 -12.15 -6.68
C ASN A 6 14.40 -11.75 -8.16
N THR A 7 13.99 -12.65 -9.04
CA THR A 7 14.06 -12.47 -10.51
C THR A 7 13.27 -11.28 -11.05
N ARG A 8 12.30 -10.72 -10.30
CA ARG A 8 11.55 -9.53 -10.74
C ARG A 8 12.37 -8.25 -10.61
N GLY A 9 13.31 -8.17 -9.65
CA GLY A 9 14.29 -7.08 -9.56
C GLY A 9 13.74 -5.66 -9.33
N TRP A 10 12.44 -5.48 -9.09
CA TRP A 10 11.86 -4.16 -8.86
C TRP A 10 12.40 -3.50 -7.59
N LYS A 11 12.45 -2.16 -7.61
CA LYS A 11 12.65 -1.34 -6.41
C LYS A 11 11.29 -0.90 -5.91
N GLU A 12 11.11 -0.96 -4.61
CA GLU A 12 9.93 -0.45 -3.93
C GLU A 12 10.37 0.61 -2.93
N THR A 13 9.63 1.71 -2.89
CA THR A 13 9.84 2.82 -1.95
C THR A 13 8.50 3.24 -1.38
N VAL A 14 8.53 3.75 -0.15
CA VAL A 14 7.33 4.30 0.48
C VAL A 14 6.82 5.47 -0.35
N TRP A 15 5.56 5.39 -0.76
CA TRP A 15 4.83 6.55 -1.28
C TRP A 15 4.45 7.46 -0.11
N SER A 16 4.77 8.74 -0.19
CA SER A 16 4.55 9.70 0.92
C SER A 16 3.07 9.88 1.28
N GLY A 17 2.15 9.55 0.37
CA GLY A 17 0.70 9.56 0.62
C GLY A 17 0.15 8.29 1.30
N ALA A 18 0.98 7.27 1.54
CA ALA A 18 0.53 6.03 2.18
C ALA A 18 0.31 6.22 3.69
N GLY A 19 -0.83 5.77 4.21
CA GLY A 19 -1.14 5.81 5.63
C GLY A 19 -0.43 4.72 6.44
N SER A 20 0.11 5.07 7.60
CA SER A 20 0.67 4.15 8.60
C SER A 20 0.65 4.78 10.00
N GLY A 21 0.86 3.98 11.05
CA GLY A 21 0.95 4.48 12.42
C GLY A 21 0.50 3.49 13.50
N CYS A 22 0.46 3.99 14.73
CA CYS A 22 -0.02 3.26 15.90
C CYS A 22 -1.47 3.68 16.22
N SER A 23 -2.36 2.71 16.44
CA SER A 23 -3.73 2.98 16.90
C SER A 23 -3.72 3.65 18.28
N ALA A 24 -4.58 4.62 18.52
CA ALA A 24 -4.81 5.17 19.86
C ALA A 24 -5.75 4.29 20.71
N PHE A 25 -6.52 3.39 20.08
CA PHE A 25 -7.68 2.75 20.71
C PHE A 25 -7.65 1.23 20.69
N ILE A 26 -6.98 0.59 19.73
CA ILE A 26 -6.96 -0.87 19.59
C ILE A 26 -5.69 -1.41 20.24
N THR A 27 -5.83 -2.35 21.16
CA THR A 27 -4.68 -3.02 21.79
C THR A 27 -3.87 -3.80 20.75
N LYS A 28 -2.58 -3.95 20.99
CA LYS A 28 -1.72 -4.72 20.09
C LYS A 28 -2.17 -6.19 20.09
N PRO A 29 -2.56 -6.77 18.94
CA PRO A 29 -2.91 -8.18 18.86
C PRO A 29 -1.70 -9.06 19.21
N SER A 30 -1.95 -10.25 19.78
CA SER A 30 -0.88 -11.13 20.25
C SER A 30 0.07 -11.61 19.14
N TRP A 31 -0.39 -11.65 17.89
CA TRP A 31 0.41 -12.01 16.72
C TRP A 31 1.29 -10.87 16.20
N GLN A 32 0.96 -9.62 16.51
CA GLN A 32 1.76 -8.46 16.12
C GLN A 32 2.86 -8.24 17.17
N LYS A 33 4.11 -8.45 16.78
CA LYS A 33 5.28 -8.48 17.70
C LYS A 33 6.26 -7.32 17.52
N ASP A 34 6.02 -6.40 16.58
CA ASP A 34 6.92 -5.26 16.37
C ASP A 34 7.01 -4.42 17.66
N PRO A 35 8.18 -3.87 17.99
CA PRO A 35 8.36 -3.07 19.21
C PRO A 35 7.95 -1.60 19.03
N ASN A 36 7.68 -1.15 17.80
CA ASN A 36 7.58 0.27 17.45
C ASN A 36 6.28 0.94 17.94
N CYS A 37 5.23 0.16 18.17
CA CYS A 37 3.97 0.64 18.75
C CYS A 37 3.61 -0.15 20.01
N SER A 38 3.04 0.49 21.03
CA SER A 38 2.43 -0.21 22.17
C SER A 38 1.02 -0.73 21.88
N ARG A 39 0.37 -0.18 20.85
CA ARG A 39 -0.97 -0.50 20.37
C ARG A 39 -0.91 -1.04 18.93
N ARG A 40 -2.04 -1.39 18.31
CA ARG A 40 -2.06 -1.96 16.94
C ARG A 40 -1.30 -1.06 15.96
N THR A 41 -0.30 -1.62 15.27
CA THR A 41 0.43 -0.99 14.16
C THR A 41 -0.35 -1.17 12.85
N ILE A 42 -0.36 -0.14 12.00
CA ILE A 42 -0.86 -0.16 10.61
C ILE A 42 0.16 0.47 9.66
N ALA A 43 0.14 0.16 8.36
CA ALA A 43 -0.61 -0.92 7.70
C ALA A 43 0.07 -2.29 7.92
N ASP A 44 -0.68 -3.38 7.69
CA ASP A 44 -0.15 -4.75 7.84
C ASP A 44 0.64 -5.22 6.61
N THR A 45 0.19 -4.82 5.41
CA THR A 45 0.85 -5.06 4.11
C THR A 45 0.77 -3.80 3.24
N SER A 46 1.57 -3.76 2.17
CA SER A 46 1.60 -2.64 1.22
C SER A 46 1.77 -3.14 -0.21
N ALA A 47 1.22 -2.41 -1.17
CA ALA A 47 1.41 -2.60 -2.61
C ALA A 47 1.51 -1.24 -3.32
N VAL A 48 1.52 -1.25 -4.66
CA VAL A 48 1.57 -0.02 -5.45
C VAL A 48 0.42 0.93 -5.09
N ALA A 49 0.76 2.21 -4.88
CA ALA A 49 -0.17 3.25 -4.51
C ALA A 49 0.23 4.64 -5.03
N ASP A 50 1.48 4.87 -5.43
CA ASP A 50 1.88 6.17 -6.01
C ASP A 50 1.22 6.34 -7.39
N PRO A 51 0.42 7.39 -7.64
CA PRO A 51 -0.14 7.66 -8.97
C PRO A 51 0.92 7.82 -10.06
N ASN A 52 2.15 8.23 -9.73
CA ASN A 52 3.26 8.32 -10.70
C ASN A 52 3.75 6.95 -11.20
N THR A 53 3.45 5.88 -10.46
CA THR A 53 3.66 4.48 -10.86
C THR A 53 2.34 3.70 -10.82
N GLY A 54 1.22 4.38 -11.06
CA GLY A 54 -0.13 3.86 -10.84
C GLY A 54 -0.53 2.75 -11.80
N VAL A 55 -1.73 2.21 -11.57
CA VAL A 55 -2.33 1.17 -12.43
C VAL A 55 -3.20 1.80 -13.51
N SER A 56 -3.19 1.20 -14.70
CA SER A 56 -4.11 1.57 -15.78
C SER A 56 -5.49 0.97 -15.52
N VAL A 57 -6.51 1.82 -15.47
CA VAL A 57 -7.92 1.43 -15.33
C VAL A 57 -8.69 1.92 -16.54
N TYR A 58 -9.50 1.05 -17.13
CA TYR A 58 -10.40 1.43 -18.21
C TYR A 58 -11.75 1.82 -17.61
N ASP A 59 -12.19 3.04 -17.89
CA ASP A 59 -13.51 3.51 -17.49
C ASP A 59 -14.43 3.64 -18.72
N THR A 60 -15.68 3.21 -18.55
CA THR A 60 -16.78 3.37 -19.51
C THR A 60 -18.00 4.05 -18.89
N TYR A 61 -17.96 4.36 -17.59
CA TYR A 61 -19.10 4.87 -16.83
C TYR A 61 -19.07 6.39 -16.70
N GLN A 62 -18.00 6.99 -16.16
CA GLN A 62 -17.92 8.44 -15.94
C GLN A 62 -16.89 9.12 -16.85
N GLN A 63 -15.72 8.53 -16.95
CA GLN A 63 -14.73 8.86 -17.95
C GLN A 63 -14.70 7.76 -19.01
N SER A 64 -14.40 8.11 -20.26
CA SER A 64 -14.24 7.15 -21.35
C SER A 64 -12.75 6.93 -21.64
N GLY A 65 -12.30 5.69 -21.55
CA GLY A 65 -10.94 5.30 -21.96
C GLY A 65 -10.04 4.83 -20.82
N TRP A 66 -8.73 4.76 -21.11
CA TRP A 66 -7.70 4.37 -20.15
C TRP A 66 -7.25 5.56 -19.29
N LEU A 67 -7.17 5.33 -17.99
CA LEU A 67 -6.78 6.29 -16.96
C LEU A 67 -5.71 5.66 -16.07
N VAL A 68 -4.94 6.48 -15.36
CA VAL A 68 -3.97 5.99 -14.36
C VAL A 68 -4.44 6.39 -12.97
N PHE A 69 -4.51 5.41 -12.07
CA PHE A 69 -4.90 5.62 -10.68
C PHE A 69 -3.84 5.10 -9.71
N GLY A 70 -3.76 5.78 -8.56
CA GLY A 70 -3.02 5.33 -7.38
C GLY A 70 -3.90 5.36 -6.13
N GLY A 71 -3.31 5.64 -4.98
CA GLY A 71 -3.93 5.52 -3.67
C GLY A 71 -3.83 4.10 -3.10
N THR A 72 -3.94 3.98 -1.79
CA THR A 72 -4.07 2.67 -1.12
C THR A 72 -5.36 1.95 -1.52
N SER A 73 -6.34 2.67 -2.08
CA SER A 73 -7.52 2.09 -2.75
C SER A 73 -7.16 1.18 -3.92
N VAL A 74 -6.05 1.44 -4.63
CA VAL A 74 -5.51 0.52 -5.63
C VAL A 74 -4.81 -0.67 -4.96
N SER A 75 -4.08 -0.44 -3.87
CA SER A 75 -3.38 -1.52 -3.16
C SER A 75 -4.34 -2.57 -2.59
N SER A 76 -5.51 -2.17 -2.08
CA SER A 76 -6.49 -3.09 -1.46
C SER A 76 -6.93 -4.25 -2.36
N PRO A 77 -7.46 -4.04 -3.58
CA PRO A 77 -7.85 -5.12 -4.48
C PRO A 77 -6.66 -5.88 -5.10
N VAL A 78 -5.45 -5.33 -5.06
CA VAL A 78 -4.24 -6.06 -5.50
C VAL A 78 -3.87 -7.18 -4.52
N ILE A 79 -4.20 -7.02 -3.24
CA ILE A 79 -3.88 -7.97 -2.17
C ILE A 79 -5.02 -8.97 -1.87
N ALA A 80 -6.23 -8.69 -2.36
CA ALA A 80 -7.45 -9.45 -2.04
C ALA A 80 -7.38 -10.96 -2.33
#